data_AF-A0A4U9DCY8-F1
#
_entry.id   AF-A0A4U9DCY8-F1
#
_cell.length_a   1.000
_cell.length_b   1.000
_cell.length_c   1.000
_cell.angle_alpha   90.00
_cell.angle_beta   90.00
_cell.angle_gamma   90.00
#
_symmetry.space_group_name_H-M   'P 1'
#
loop_
_entity.id
_entity.type
_entity.pdbx_description
1 polymer ?
#
loop_
_entity_poly.entity_id
_entity_poly.type
_entity_poly.pdbx_seq_one_letter_code
_entity_poly.pdbx_strand_id
1 'polypeptide(L)'
;MLEKLIMSGAFDRLGPHRAALMNSLGDALKAADQHAKAEAIGQADMFGVLAEEPEQIEQSYAETASRGRSRWCSMGERETLGLYLTGHPINQYLKEIERYVGRRQGSKTCIRPIVVKLPRRRGSLLLRG
;
A
#
# COMPACT_ATOMS: atom_id res chain seq x y z
N MET A 1 3.51 12.58 -7.36
CA MET A 1 4.04 11.33 -7.96
C MET A 1 4.13 10.21 -6.92
N LEU A 2 4.86 10.42 -5.82
CA LEU A 2 5.08 9.41 -4.77
C LEU A 2 3.78 8.88 -4.13
N GLU A 3 2.78 9.74 -3.94
CA GLU A 3 1.46 9.31 -3.45
C GLU A 3 0.82 8.23 -4.34
N LYS A 4 0.95 8.38 -5.67
CA LYS A 4 0.42 7.39 -6.62
C LYS A 4 1.18 6.06 -6.54
N LEU A 5 2.47 6.07 -6.21
CA LEU A 5 3.25 4.85 -6.00
C LEU A 5 2.77 4.09 -4.76
N ILE A 6 2.51 4.78 -3.66
CA ILE A 6 1.91 4.17 -2.46
C ILE A 6 0.50 3.63 -2.77
N MET A 7 -0.34 4.41 -3.46
CA MET A 7 -1.69 3.98 -3.82
C MET A 7 -1.70 2.77 -4.77
N SER A 8 -0.74 2.67 -5.67
CA SER A 8 -0.54 1.51 -6.55
C SER A 8 -0.04 0.25 -5.81
N GLY A 9 0.35 0.38 -4.55
CA GLY A 9 0.86 -0.72 -3.73
C GLY A 9 2.35 -1.04 -3.94
N ALA A 10 3.11 -0.15 -4.60
CA ALA A 10 4.55 -0.35 -4.82
C ALA A 10 5.35 -0.40 -3.50
N PHE A 11 4.87 0.29 -2.46
CA PHE A 11 5.52 0.39 -1.16
C PHE A 11 4.89 -0.49 -0.06
N ASP A 12 4.04 -1.46 -0.44
CA ASP A 12 3.37 -2.36 0.52
C ASP A 12 4.31 -3.26 1.33
N ARG A 13 5.59 -3.35 0.91
CA ARG A 13 6.62 -4.12 1.63
C ARG A 13 7.47 -3.27 2.58
N LEU A 14 7.39 -1.95 2.50
CA LEU A 14 8.25 -1.04 3.26
C LEU A 14 7.67 -0.68 4.63
N GLY A 15 6.35 -0.73 4.77
CA GLY A 15 5.68 -0.36 6.02
C GLY A 15 4.45 -1.22 6.29
N PRO A 16 3.94 -1.19 7.52
CA PRO A 16 2.82 -2.03 7.92
C PRO A 16 1.50 -1.62 7.26
N HIS A 17 1.31 -0.32 6.97
CA HIS A 17 0.07 0.22 6.40
C HIS A 17 0.32 1.35 5.39
N ARG A 18 -0.43 1.36 4.28
CA ARG A 18 -0.40 2.44 3.27
C ARG A 18 -0.79 3.81 3.86
N ALA A 19 -1.68 3.84 4.85
CA ALA A 19 -2.09 5.09 5.51
C ALA A 19 -0.94 5.71 6.33
N ALA A 20 -0.14 4.87 6.98
CA ALA A 20 1.03 5.30 7.73
C ALA A 20 2.11 5.89 6.78
N LEU A 21 2.30 5.24 5.62
CA LEU A 21 3.17 5.75 4.56
C LEU A 21 2.69 7.08 3.97
N MET A 22 1.37 7.27 3.84
CA MET A 22 0.81 8.55 3.38
C MET A 22 1.08 9.70 4.35
N ASN A 23 0.95 9.45 5.65
CA ASN A 23 1.18 10.48 6.66
C ASN A 23 2.66 10.86 6.79
N SER A 24 3.55 9.86 6.82
CA SER A 24 5.01 10.07 6.95
C SER A 24 5.68 10.66 5.71
N LEU A 25 5.05 10.57 4.53
CA LEU A 25 5.64 11.02 3.27
C LEU A 25 6.00 12.51 3.29
N GLY A 26 5.17 13.35 3.89
CA GLY A 26 5.41 14.80 3.94
C GLY A 26 6.65 15.16 4.76
N ASP A 27 6.84 14.49 5.89
CA ASP A 27 7.96 14.76 6.79
C ASP A 27 9.27 14.15 6.26
N ALA A 28 9.19 12.95 5.67
CA ALA A 28 10.33 12.34 4.98
C ALA A 28 10.86 13.20 3.82
N LEU A 29 9.96 13.84 3.05
CA LEU A 29 10.37 14.75 1.97
C LEU A 29 11.06 16.01 2.49
N LYS A 30 10.57 16.60 3.60
CA LYS A 30 11.21 17.76 4.22
C LYS A 30 12.60 17.42 4.72
N ALA A 31 12.76 16.27 5.38
CA ALA A 31 14.06 15.79 5.85
C ALA A 31 15.04 15.57 4.68
N ALA A 32 14.57 14.96 3.59
CA ALA A 32 15.39 14.76 2.38
C ALA A 32 15.82 16.08 1.75
N ASP A 33 14.92 17.07 1.64
CA ASP A 33 15.24 18.39 1.10
C ASP A 33 16.25 19.15 1.98
N GLN A 34 16.14 19.03 3.30
CA GLN A 34 17.10 19.62 4.24
C GLN A 34 18.49 18.99 4.06
N HIS A 35 18.56 17.66 3.98
CA HIS A 35 19.80 16.95 3.73
C HIS A 35 20.46 17.37 2.41
N ALA A 36 19.68 17.42 1.31
CA ALA A 36 20.19 17.84 0.00
C ALA A 36 20.72 19.28 0.01
N LYS A 37 20.07 20.18 0.76
CA LYS A 37 20.53 21.58 0.91
C LYS A 37 21.79 21.68 1.76
N ALA A 38 21.88 20.95 2.86
CA ALA A 38 23.05 20.93 3.74
C ALA A 38 24.29 20.40 2.99
N GLU A 39 24.12 19.33 2.21
CA GLU A 39 25.15 18.76 1.35
C GLU A 39 25.62 19.75 0.28
N ALA A 40 24.69 20.45 -0.39
CA ALA A 40 25.01 21.46 -1.40
C ALA A 40 25.78 22.68 -0.84
N ILE A 41 25.56 23.02 0.43
CA ILE A 41 26.25 24.12 1.13
C ILE A 41 27.61 23.66 1.68
N GLY A 42 27.93 22.35 1.60
CA GLY A 42 29.15 21.77 2.16
C GLY A 42 29.16 21.75 3.68
N GLN A 43 28.00 21.97 4.31
CA GLN A 43 27.85 21.92 5.74
C GLN A 43 27.41 20.51 6.12
N ALA A 44 28.36 19.69 6.55
CA ALA A 44 28.03 18.40 7.17
C ALA A 44 27.21 18.70 8.43
N ASP A 45 25.96 18.27 8.40
CA ASP A 45 25.02 18.50 9.47
C ASP A 45 25.46 17.74 10.74
N MET A 46 26.01 18.45 11.72
CA MET A 46 26.51 17.86 12.96
C MET A 46 25.40 17.45 13.94
N PHE A 47 24.14 17.85 13.69
CA PHE A 47 23.04 17.61 14.63
C PHE A 47 21.75 17.06 13.99
N GLY A 48 21.54 17.19 12.67
CA GLY A 48 20.33 16.70 11.99
C GLY A 48 20.47 15.33 11.31
N VAL A 49 21.62 14.65 11.45
CA VAL A 49 21.77 13.20 11.18
C VAL A 49 22.02 12.42 12.47
N LEU A 50 21.47 12.86 13.60
CA LEU A 50 21.12 11.90 14.63
C LEU A 50 20.02 11.05 14.00
N ALA A 51 20.44 9.93 13.40
CA ALA A 51 19.56 8.90 12.91
C ALA A 51 18.44 8.74 13.93
N GLU A 52 17.23 9.13 13.55
CA GLU A 52 16.04 8.76 14.31
C GLU A 52 16.21 7.26 14.53
N GLU A 53 16.40 6.86 15.78
CA GLU A 53 16.63 5.46 16.09
C GLU A 53 15.49 4.67 15.43
N PRO A 54 15.75 3.48 14.88
CA PRO A 54 14.72 2.70 14.21
C PRO A 54 13.44 2.58 15.06
N GLU A 55 13.57 2.62 16.38
CA GLU A 55 12.49 2.66 17.37
C GLU A 55 11.59 3.92 17.28
N GLN A 56 12.14 5.12 17.04
CA GLN A 56 11.35 6.35 16.90
C GLN A 56 10.55 6.36 15.60
N ILE A 57 11.16 5.88 14.51
CA ILE A 57 10.50 5.72 13.21
C ILE A 57 9.36 4.70 13.33
N GLU A 58 9.61 3.56 13.98
CA GLU A 58 8.59 2.54 14.23
C GLU A 58 7.42 3.05 15.09
N GLN A 59 7.69 3.89 16.09
CA GLN A 59 6.65 4.53 16.92
C GLN A 59 5.77 5.50 16.12
N SER A 60 6.37 6.29 15.22
CA SER A 60 5.62 7.22 14.35
C SER A 60 4.61 6.48 13.44
N TYR A 61 4.97 5.27 12.98
CA TYR A 61 4.07 4.43 12.21
C TYR A 61 2.99 3.77 13.07
N ALA A 62 3.30 3.42 14.32
CA ALA A 62 2.40 2.73 15.24
C ALA A 62 1.22 3.60 15.71
N GLU A 63 1.40 4.91 15.84
CA GLU A 63 0.33 5.84 16.24
C GLU A 63 -0.77 6.00 15.18
N THR A 64 -0.46 5.69 13.91
CA THR A 64 -1.48 5.75 12.86
C THR A 64 -2.38 4.51 12.92
N ALA A 65 -3.64 4.74 13.32
CA ALA A 65 -4.65 3.69 13.35
C ALA A 65 -4.65 2.91 12.02
N SER A 66 -4.46 1.59 12.11
CA SER A 66 -4.64 0.66 11.01
C SER A 66 -6.06 0.83 10.46
N ARG A 67 -6.21 1.64 9.41
CA ARG A 67 -7.41 1.60 8.58
C ARG A 67 -7.34 0.27 7.85
N GLY A 68 -7.97 -0.76 8.44
CA GLY A 68 -8.15 -2.05 7.81
C GLY A 68 -8.60 -1.88 6.36
N ARG A 69 -8.19 -2.81 5.47
CA ARG A 69 -8.27 -2.72 3.99
C ARG A 69 -9.53 -1.98 3.51
N SER A 70 -9.41 -0.67 3.39
CA SER A 70 -10.55 0.24 3.29
C SER A 70 -10.95 0.40 1.83
N ARG A 71 -12.21 0.79 1.59
CA ARG A 71 -12.69 1.18 0.25
C ARG A 71 -11.75 2.17 -0.43
N TRP A 72 -11.11 3.02 0.37
CA TRP A 72 -10.12 3.99 -0.03
C TRP A 72 -8.91 3.36 -0.74
N CYS A 73 -8.37 2.25 -0.22
CA CYS A 73 -7.23 1.56 -0.84
C CYS A 73 -7.60 0.97 -2.21
N SER A 74 -8.76 0.31 -2.30
CA SER A 74 -9.24 -0.24 -3.57
C SER A 74 -9.48 0.86 -4.61
N MET A 75 -10.04 2.01 -4.21
CA MET A 75 -10.22 3.14 -5.14
C MET A 75 -8.89 3.74 -5.60
N GLY A 76 -7.89 3.85 -4.72
CA GLY A 76 -6.54 4.29 -5.10
C GLY A 76 -5.87 3.36 -6.12
N GLU A 77 -6.08 2.05 -6.02
CA GLU A 77 -5.59 1.09 -7.03
C GLU A 77 -6.27 1.29 -8.39
N ARG A 78 -7.59 1.53 -8.39
CA ARG A 78 -8.33 1.81 -9.63
C ARG A 78 -7.88 3.10 -10.31
N GLU A 79 -7.61 4.15 -9.54
CA GLU A 79 -7.16 5.43 -10.08
C GLU A 79 -5.74 5.37 -10.65
N THR A 80 -4.85 4.60 -10.00
CA THR A 80 -3.43 4.53 -10.39
C THR A 80 -3.13 3.45 -11.41
N LEU A 81 -3.63 2.22 -11.20
CA LEU A 81 -3.37 1.07 -12.05
C LEU A 81 -4.49 0.83 -13.08
N GLY A 82 -5.64 1.46 -12.92
CA GLY A 82 -6.82 1.18 -13.74
C GLY A 82 -7.55 -0.10 -13.35
N LEU A 83 -7.13 -0.82 -12.30
CA LEU A 83 -7.70 -2.10 -11.88
C LEU A 83 -7.70 -2.26 -10.35
N TYR A 84 -8.56 -3.15 -9.85
CA TYR A 84 -8.60 -3.52 -8.42
C TYR A 84 -7.78 -4.79 -8.19
N LEU A 85 -6.68 -4.69 -7.45
CA LEU A 85 -5.80 -5.83 -7.17
C LEU A 85 -6.14 -6.51 -5.83
N THR A 86 -6.38 -5.71 -4.79
CA THR A 86 -6.60 -6.21 -3.42
C THR A 86 -8.06 -6.55 -3.11
N GLY A 87 -8.99 -6.15 -3.98
CA GLY A 87 -10.41 -6.50 -3.90
C GLY A 87 -11.34 -5.46 -4.53
N HIS A 88 -12.49 -5.91 -5.00
CA HIS A 88 -13.50 -5.04 -5.62
C HIS A 88 -14.44 -4.45 -4.55
N PRO A 89 -14.89 -3.18 -4.66
CA PRO A 89 -15.80 -2.55 -3.69
C PRO A 89 -17.09 -3.33 -3.43
N ILE A 90 -17.56 -4.08 -4.43
CA ILE A 90 -18.74 -4.95 -4.34
C ILE A 90 -18.60 -6.08 -3.32
N ASN A 91 -17.37 -6.44 -2.93
CA ASN A 91 -17.10 -7.53 -1.99
C ASN A 91 -17.75 -7.30 -0.61
N GLN A 92 -17.99 -6.04 -0.23
CA GLN A 92 -18.65 -5.67 1.03
C GLN A 92 -20.12 -6.13 1.06
N TYR A 93 -20.76 -6.17 -0.11
CA TYR A 93 -22.19 -6.41 -0.25
C TYR A 93 -22.52 -7.85 -0.68
N LEU A 94 -21.54 -8.74 -0.84
CA LEU A 94 -21.77 -10.10 -1.33
C LEU A 94 -22.82 -10.86 -0.49
N LYS A 95 -22.76 -10.71 0.84
CA LYS A 95 -23.72 -11.34 1.77
C LYS A 95 -25.14 -10.82 1.61
N GLU A 96 -25.29 -9.55 1.24
CA GLU A 96 -26.60 -8.93 1.00
C GLU A 96 -27.13 -9.35 -0.38
N ILE A 97 -26.26 -9.35 -1.40
CA ILE A 97 -26.58 -9.75 -2.77
C ILE A 97 -27.06 -11.22 -2.80
N GLU A 98 -26.45 -12.11 -2.02
CA GLU A 98 -26.88 -13.51 -1.88
C GLU A 98 -28.35 -13.65 -1.44
N ARG A 99 -28.90 -12.70 -0.67
CA ARG A 99 -30.29 -12.73 -0.22
C ARG A 99 -31.27 -12.28 -1.30
N TYR A 100 -30.84 -11.42 -2.22
CA TYR A 100 -31.67 -10.87 -3.29
C TYR A 100 -31.58 -11.66 -4.60
N VAL A 101 -30.48 -12.40 -4.82
CA VAL A 101 -30.34 -13.29 -5.98
C VAL A 101 -31.16 -14.56 -5.72
N GLY A 102 -32.42 -14.55 -6.16
CA GLY A 102 -33.32 -15.69 -6.09
C GLY A 102 -32.69 -16.95 -6.68
N ARG A 103 -32.81 -18.07 -5.95
CA ARG A 103 -32.32 -19.40 -6.34
C ARG A 103 -32.76 -19.76 -7.78
N ARG A 104 -31.89 -19.58 -8.77
CA ARG A 104 -31.83 -20.52 -9.91
C ARG A 104 -30.93 -21.66 -9.50
N GLN A 105 -31.56 -22.76 -9.06
CA GLN A 105 -30.87 -24.03 -8.90
C GLN A 105 -30.35 -24.46 -10.27
N GLY A 106 -29.02 -24.53 -10.44
CA GLY A 106 -28.42 -25.05 -11.68
C GLY A 106 -27.02 -24.56 -12.02
N SER A 107 -26.56 -23.43 -11.48
CA SER A 107 -25.17 -23.00 -11.68
C SER A 107 -24.66 -22.32 -10.42
N LYS A 108 -23.60 -22.88 -9.83
CA LYS A 108 -22.81 -22.23 -8.79
C LYS A 108 -22.58 -20.77 -9.21
N THR A 109 -23.05 -19.86 -8.38
CA THR A 109 -23.11 -18.39 -8.55
C THR A 109 -22.07 -17.81 -9.50
N CYS A 110 -22.53 -17.19 -10.58
CA CYS A 110 -21.71 -16.58 -11.64
C CYS A 110 -20.92 -15.35 -11.19
N ILE A 111 -21.07 -14.90 -9.94
CA ILE A 111 -20.27 -13.84 -9.34
C ILE A 111 -18.95 -14.46 -8.86
N ARG A 112 -18.09 -14.82 -9.81
CA ARG A 112 -16.69 -15.10 -9.49
C ARG A 112 -16.10 -13.78 -8.98
N PRO A 113 -15.42 -13.76 -7.82
CA PRO A 113 -14.75 -12.54 -7.39
C PRO A 113 -13.82 -12.12 -8.53
N ILE A 114 -13.95 -10.86 -8.98
CA ILE A 114 -13.07 -10.27 -9.99
C ILE A 114 -11.72 -10.07 -9.31
N VAL A 115 -10.99 -11.17 -9.14
CA VAL A 115 -9.60 -11.19 -8.72
C VAL A 115 -8.82 -11.29 -10.01
N VAL A 116 -8.16 -10.20 -10.39
CA VAL A 116 -7.17 -10.22 -11.46
C VAL A 116 -6.09 -11.21 -11.04
N LYS A 117 -6.11 -12.40 -11.64
CA LYS A 117 -5.15 -13.46 -11.31
C LYS A 117 -3.84 -13.11 -12.01
N LEU A 118 -2.97 -12.38 -11.30
CA LEU A 118 -1.62 -12.11 -11.80
C LEU A 118 -0.89 -13.42 -12.09
N PRO A 119 -0.16 -13.53 -13.21
CA PRO A 119 0.62 -14.72 -13.52
C PRO A 119 1.67 -14.90 -12.42
N ARG A 120 1.61 -16.02 -11.68
CA ARG A 120 2.66 -16.41 -10.75
C ARG A 120 3.95 -16.58 -11.56
N ARG A 121 4.90 -15.66 -11.43
CA ARG A 121 6.26 -15.85 -11.96
C ARG A 121 6.80 -17.15 -11.36
N ARG A 122 7.08 -18.14 -12.21
CA ARG A 122 7.80 -19.35 -11.80
C ARG A 122 9.17 -18.88 -11.31
N GLY A 123 9.47 -19.13 -10.04
CA GLY A 123 10.81 -18.87 -9.52
C GLY A 123 11.83 -19.70 -10.28
N SER A 124 12.83 -19.03 -10.84
CA SER A 124 14.06 -19.66 -11.32
C SER A 124 15.22 -19.06 -10.56
N LEU A 125 16.16 -19.94 -10.21
CA LEU A 125 17.51 -19.70 -9.67
C LEU A 125 17.64 -19.86 -8.15
N LEU A 126 17.57 -21.12 -7.72
CA LEU A 126 18.45 -21.64 -6.68
C LEU A 126 19.86 -21.72 -7.28
N LEU A 127 20.72 -20.79 -6.86
CA LEU A 127 22.17 -20.97 -6.82
C LEU A 127 22.50 -22.03 -5.78
N ARG A 128 23.16 -23.13 -6.16
CA ARG A 128 24.04 -23.92 -5.28
C ARG A 128 25.11 -24.64 -6.10
N GLY A 129 26.36 -24.32 -5.76
CA GLY A 129 27.52 -25.21 -5.61
C GLY A 129 27.87 -26.11 -6.78
#